data_AF-A0A7G6W1A8-F1
#
_entry.id   AF-A0A7G6W1A8-F1
#
_cell.length_a   1.000
_cell.length_b   1.000
_cell.length_c   1.000
_cell.angle_alpha   90.00
_cell.angle_beta   90.00
_cell.angle_gamma   90.00
#
_symmetry.space_group_name_H-M   'P 1'
#
loop_
_entity.id
_entity.type
_entity.pdbx_description
1 polymer ?
#
loop_
_entity_poly.entity_id
_entity_poly.type
_entity_poly.pdbx_seq_one_letter_code
_entity_poly.pdbx_strand_id
1 'polypeptide(L)'
;MNAQAFDLRRTRASAVTTPRILPMDCDLPTRPRVNRLTRQAVRRTGADLCYVLLRVSGWLVVSLLATLGLYVLFFMALGNMSAEGFFAQLANLGDRFVAADLTRRSSFMSLVGTVSAILFFTVCAARLRSLLAIFSLSAPAGKDRP
;
A
#
# COMPACT_ATOMS: atom_id res chain seq x y z
N MET A 1 13.23 53.47 -23.41
CA MET A 1 13.53 53.42 -21.96
C MET A 1 13.98 51.98 -21.67
N ASN A 2 15.21 51.53 -21.90
CA ASN A 2 16.56 51.90 -21.41
C ASN A 2 16.73 51.85 -19.88
N ALA A 3 17.35 50.75 -19.40
CA ALA A 3 18.21 50.64 -18.22
C ALA A 3 18.89 49.24 -18.29
N GLN A 4 20.03 49.04 -18.93
CA GLN A 4 21.41 49.26 -18.47
C GLN A 4 21.73 48.81 -17.03
N ALA A 5 22.54 47.75 -16.97
CA ALA A 5 23.75 47.56 -16.17
C ALA A 5 23.66 47.63 -14.63
N PHE A 6 23.87 46.48 -13.99
CA PHE A 6 24.63 46.45 -12.73
C PHE A 6 25.60 45.26 -12.74
N ASP A 7 26.82 45.59 -13.17
CA ASP A 7 28.01 44.76 -13.14
C ASP A 7 28.61 44.82 -11.73
N LEU A 8 28.52 43.73 -10.96
CA LEU A 8 29.29 43.55 -9.74
C LEU A 8 30.43 42.56 -9.98
N ARG A 9 31.44 43.09 -10.68
CA ARG A 9 32.85 42.74 -10.58
C ARG A 9 33.26 42.52 -9.12
N ARG A 10 33.13 41.30 -8.60
CA ARG A 10 33.74 40.91 -7.33
C ARG A 10 35.15 40.41 -7.59
N THR A 11 36.06 41.19 -7.06
CA THR A 11 37.50 41.07 -6.99
C THR A 11 37.99 39.65 -6.67
N ARG A 12 39.03 39.23 -7.38
CA ARG A 12 39.92 38.13 -6.99
C ARG A 12 40.45 38.41 -5.58
N ALA A 13 40.30 37.45 -4.68
CA ALA A 13 41.19 37.28 -3.54
C ALA A 13 42.06 36.05 -3.80
N SER A 14 43.35 36.28 -3.88
CA SER A 14 44.39 35.28 -4.07
C SER A 14 44.63 34.48 -2.78
N ALA A 15 44.91 33.19 -2.96
CA ALA A 15 45.88 32.36 -2.23
C ALA A 15 45.81 32.28 -0.70
N VAL A 16 45.41 31.11 -0.18
CA VAL A 16 46.18 30.40 0.86
C VAL A 16 46.12 28.90 0.58
N THR A 17 47.20 28.37 0.00
CA THR A 17 47.54 26.95 0.05
C THR A 17 48.13 26.67 1.42
N THR A 18 47.49 25.81 2.22
CA THR A 18 48.15 25.16 3.36
C THR A 18 47.92 23.66 3.23
N PRO A 19 48.94 22.86 2.88
CA PRO A 19 48.82 21.42 2.98
C PRO A 19 48.98 21.05 4.46
N ARG A 20 47.86 20.98 5.19
CA ARG A 20 47.89 20.41 6.55
C ARG A 20 48.00 18.91 6.41
N ILE A 21 49.25 18.44 6.45
CA ILE A 21 49.62 17.05 6.71
C ILE A 21 48.83 16.62 7.95
N LEU A 22 47.80 15.80 7.75
CA LEU A 22 47.11 15.14 8.84
C LEU A 22 48.04 14.01 9.30
N PRO A 23 48.47 13.95 10.58
CA PRO A 23 49.20 12.80 11.07
C PRO A 23 48.32 11.55 10.87
N MET A 24 48.82 10.64 10.05
CA MET A 24 48.14 9.40 9.67
C MET A 24 48.52 8.30 10.67
N ASP A 25 48.29 8.57 11.95
CA ASP A 25 48.39 7.59 13.06
C ASP A 25 47.12 7.69 13.92
N CYS A 26 45.97 7.63 13.24
CA CYS A 26 44.75 7.23 13.89
C CYS A 26 44.67 5.71 13.75
N ASP A 27 45.01 4.98 14.82
CA ASP A 27 44.52 3.62 15.01
C ASP A 27 42.99 3.67 15.01
N LEU A 28 42.39 3.54 13.82
CA LEU A 28 40.97 3.24 13.72
C LEU A 28 40.80 1.86 14.34
N PRO A 29 40.04 1.70 15.44
CA PRO A 29 39.65 0.37 15.86
C PRO A 29 38.87 -0.25 14.69
N THR A 30 39.49 -1.24 14.05
CA THR A 30 38.90 -2.13 13.04
C THR A 30 37.86 -3.02 13.73
N ARG A 31 36.82 -2.38 14.29
CA ARG A 31 35.58 -3.07 14.66
C ARG A 31 34.96 -3.58 13.36
N PRO A 32 34.44 -4.81 13.30
CA PRO A 32 33.97 -5.42 12.07
C PRO A 32 32.72 -4.67 11.57
N ARG A 33 32.92 -3.63 10.75
CA ARG A 33 31.86 -2.83 10.11
C ARG A 33 30.89 -3.71 9.33
N VAL A 34 31.41 -4.82 8.78
CA VAL A 34 30.66 -5.79 7.97
C VAL A 34 29.45 -6.34 8.74
N ASN A 35 29.62 -6.65 10.04
CA ASN A 35 28.56 -7.31 10.82
C ASN A 35 27.42 -6.35 11.24
N ARG A 36 27.69 -5.03 11.30
CA ARG A 36 26.64 -4.03 11.55
C ARG A 36 25.84 -3.73 10.29
N LEU A 37 26.48 -3.71 9.13
CA LEU A 37 25.84 -3.45 7.85
C LEU A 37 24.90 -4.58 7.43
N THR A 38 25.31 -5.84 7.56
CA THR A 38 24.44 -7.01 7.32
C THR A 38 23.26 -7.04 8.30
N ARG A 39 23.50 -6.78 9.60
CA ARG A 39 22.43 -6.73 10.60
C ARG A 39 21.48 -5.55 10.39
N GLN A 40 21.97 -4.41 9.88
CA GLN A 40 21.12 -3.29 9.45
C GLN A 40 20.34 -3.63 8.18
N ALA A 41 20.94 -4.30 7.20
CA ALA A 41 20.27 -4.71 5.97
C ALA A 41 19.12 -5.68 6.27
N VAL A 42 19.36 -6.72 7.08
CA VAL A 42 18.33 -7.68 7.51
C VAL A 42 17.21 -6.98 8.27
N ARG A 43 17.53 -6.03 9.17
CA ARG A 43 16.52 -5.27 9.89
C ARG A 43 15.70 -4.35 8.98
N ARG A 44 16.32 -3.77 7.94
CA ARG A 44 15.63 -2.96 6.93
C ARG A 44 14.70 -3.82 6.09
N THR A 45 15.18 -4.94 5.55
CA THR A 45 14.34 -5.88 4.78
C THR A 45 13.17 -6.41 5.61
N GLY A 46 13.40 -6.71 6.90
CA GLY A 46 12.33 -7.11 7.81
C GLY A 46 11.30 -6.00 8.05
N ALA A 47 11.74 -4.75 8.20
CA ALA A 47 10.86 -3.60 8.34
C ALA A 47 10.05 -3.33 7.06
N ASP A 48 10.69 -3.44 5.89
CA ASP A 48 10.06 -3.26 4.58
C ASP A 48 9.00 -4.34 4.34
N LEU A 49 9.31 -5.61 4.65
CA LEU A 49 8.36 -6.71 4.54
C LEU A 49 7.17 -6.51 5.49
N CYS A 50 7.42 -6.10 6.73
CA CYS A 50 6.37 -5.81 7.71
C CYS A 50 5.45 -4.68 7.22
N TYR A 51 6.03 -3.61 6.69
CA TYR A 51 5.26 -2.51 6.10
C TYR A 51 4.39 -2.99 4.92
N VAL A 52 4.96 -3.77 4.00
CA VAL A 52 4.21 -4.32 2.86
C VAL A 52 3.06 -5.21 3.33
N LEU A 53 3.32 -6.12 4.28
CA LEU A 53 2.29 -7.02 4.83
C LEU A 53 1.16 -6.26 5.52
N LEU A 54 1.49 -5.27 6.37
CA LEU A 54 0.49 -4.45 7.05
C LEU A 54 -0.33 -3.64 6.05
N ARG A 55 0.31 -3.13 4.99
CA ARG A 55 -0.37 -2.34 3.98
C ARG A 55 -1.28 -3.19 3.10
N VAL A 56 -0.79 -4.35 2.65
CA VAL A 56 -1.58 -5.30 1.85
C VAL A 56 -2.74 -5.84 2.66
N SER A 57 -2.54 -6.20 3.93
CA SER A 57 -3.64 -6.64 4.80
C SER A 57 -4.69 -5.55 5.03
N GLY A 58 -4.29 -4.31 5.30
CA GLY A 58 -5.23 -3.19 5.39
C GLY A 58 -6.02 -2.97 4.10
N TRP A 59 -5.35 -3.10 2.94
CA TRP A 59 -6.03 -3.04 1.65
C TRP A 59 -7.03 -4.19 1.46
N LEU A 60 -6.63 -5.42 1.79
CA LEU A 60 -7.49 -6.63 1.71
C LEU A 60 -8.70 -6.53 2.63
N VAL A 61 -8.53 -6.09 3.88
CA VAL A 61 -9.61 -5.94 4.86
C VAL A 61 -10.67 -4.97 4.34
N VAL A 62 -10.26 -3.81 3.83
CA VAL A 62 -11.22 -2.84 3.27
C VAL A 62 -11.88 -3.36 1.99
N SER A 63 -11.16 -4.12 1.17
CA SER A 63 -11.75 -4.74 -0.03
C SER A 63 -12.78 -5.81 0.35
N LEU A 64 -12.47 -6.65 1.34
CA LEU A 64 -13.40 -7.65 1.87
C LEU A 64 -14.63 -6.99 2.49
N LEU A 65 -14.44 -5.92 3.27
CA LEU A 65 -15.55 -5.16 3.86
C LEU A 65 -16.44 -4.53 2.80
N ALA A 66 -15.87 -4.00 1.72
CA ALA A 66 -16.64 -3.49 0.59
C ALA A 66 -17.43 -4.61 -0.12
N THR A 67 -16.83 -5.80 -0.31
CA THR A 67 -17.54 -6.96 -0.86
C THR A 67 -18.70 -7.39 0.04
N LEU A 68 -18.52 -7.45 1.36
CA LEU A 68 -19.60 -7.72 2.31
C LEU A 68 -20.68 -6.63 2.25
N GLY A 69 -20.29 -5.37 2.12
CA GLY A 69 -21.21 -4.25 1.90
C GLY A 69 -22.07 -4.41 0.64
N LEU A 70 -21.52 -4.96 -0.45
CA LEU A 70 -22.31 -5.26 -1.66
C LEU A 70 -23.39 -6.31 -1.41
N TYR A 71 -23.11 -7.35 -0.61
CA TYR A 71 -24.15 -8.29 -0.20
C TYR A 71 -25.25 -7.60 0.61
N VAL A 72 -24.87 -6.77 1.58
CA VAL A 72 -25.84 -6.00 2.38
C VAL A 72 -26.70 -5.12 1.48
N LEU A 73 -26.08 -4.35 0.57
CA LEU A 73 -26.78 -3.49 -0.38
C LEU A 73 -27.70 -4.28 -1.32
N PHE A 74 -27.28 -5.47 -1.76
CA PHE A 74 -28.10 -6.35 -2.59
C PHE A 74 -29.38 -6.79 -1.86
N PHE A 75 -29.27 -7.31 -0.63
CA PHE A 75 -30.44 -7.70 0.15
C PHE A 75 -31.30 -6.51 0.56
N MET A 76 -30.68 -5.35 0.83
CA MET A 76 -31.38 -4.11 1.11
C MET A 76 -32.20 -3.66 -0.10
N ALA A 77 -31.64 -3.75 -1.32
CA ALA A 77 -32.33 -3.44 -2.56
C ALA A 77 -33.51 -4.41 -2.81
N LEU A 78 -33.34 -5.72 -2.55
CA LEU A 78 -34.43 -6.69 -2.59
C LEU A 78 -35.51 -6.41 -1.53
N GLY A 79 -35.13 -5.82 -0.41
CA GLY A 79 -35.99 -5.40 0.69
C GLY A 79 -36.63 -4.02 0.53
N ASN A 80 -36.67 -3.46 -0.69
CA ASN A 80 -37.19 -2.11 -0.96
C ASN A 80 -36.50 -1.01 -0.12
N MET A 81 -35.19 -1.15 0.09
CA MET A 81 -34.37 -0.25 0.91
C MET A 81 -34.83 -0.09 2.36
N SER A 82 -35.53 -1.09 2.90
CA SER A 82 -36.01 -1.13 4.28
C SER A 82 -35.30 -2.20 5.11
N ALA A 83 -35.10 -1.93 6.40
CA ALA A 83 -34.52 -2.90 7.32
C ALA A 83 -35.40 -4.16 7.47
N GLU A 84 -36.73 -3.98 7.56
CA GLU A 84 -37.68 -5.09 7.63
C GLU A 84 -37.61 -5.97 6.38
N GLY A 85 -37.58 -5.36 5.18
CA GLY A 85 -37.44 -6.08 3.92
C GLY A 85 -36.10 -6.82 3.82
N PHE A 86 -35.00 -6.21 4.25
CA PHE A 86 -33.68 -6.88 4.31
C PHE A 86 -33.72 -8.15 5.16
N PHE A 87 -34.25 -8.06 6.39
CA PHE A 87 -34.36 -9.22 7.28
C PHE A 87 -35.36 -10.27 6.76
N ALA A 88 -36.45 -9.86 6.10
CA ALA A 88 -37.39 -10.79 5.49
C ALA A 88 -36.73 -11.61 4.37
N GLN A 89 -35.91 -11.00 3.53
CA GLN A 89 -35.18 -11.70 2.47
C GLN A 89 -34.10 -12.64 3.03
N LEU A 90 -33.39 -12.22 4.08
CA LEU A 90 -32.44 -13.09 4.78
C LEU A 90 -33.12 -14.29 5.44
N ALA A 91 -34.26 -14.08 6.09
CA ALA A 91 -35.04 -15.15 6.72
C ALA A 91 -35.52 -16.15 5.66
N ASN A 92 -36.05 -15.66 4.54
CA ASN A 92 -36.48 -16.51 3.43
C ASN A 92 -35.34 -17.37 2.90
N LEU A 93 -34.16 -16.79 2.69
CA LEU A 93 -32.98 -17.53 2.25
C LEU A 93 -32.57 -18.59 3.27
N GLY A 94 -32.54 -18.25 4.56
CA GLY A 94 -32.21 -19.17 5.64
C GLY A 94 -33.15 -20.36 5.70
N ASP A 95 -34.45 -20.11 5.68
CA ASP A 95 -35.48 -21.16 5.70
C ASP A 95 -35.36 -22.08 4.49
N ARG A 96 -35.14 -21.52 3.29
CA ARG A 96 -34.97 -22.31 2.06
C ARG A 96 -33.68 -23.12 2.07
N PHE A 97 -32.59 -22.58 2.62
CA PHE A 97 -31.32 -23.28 2.73
C PHE A 97 -31.41 -24.45 3.73
N VAL A 98 -32.04 -24.24 4.89
CA VAL A 98 -32.25 -25.30 5.90
C VAL A 98 -33.28 -26.33 5.44
N ALA A 99 -34.29 -25.97 4.66
CA ALA A 99 -35.23 -26.94 4.10
C ALA A 99 -34.65 -27.78 2.94
N ALA A 100 -33.56 -27.33 2.30
CA ALA A 100 -32.98 -28.01 1.15
C ALA A 100 -32.20 -29.29 1.52
N ASP A 101 -32.14 -30.24 0.61
CA ASP A 101 -31.29 -31.44 0.72
C ASP A 101 -29.79 -31.11 0.63
N LEU A 102 -28.96 -32.05 1.10
CA LEU A 102 -27.49 -31.89 1.17
C LEU A 102 -26.85 -31.58 -0.19
N THR A 103 -27.36 -32.15 -1.28
CA THR A 103 -26.82 -31.95 -2.65
C THR A 103 -27.13 -30.54 -3.16
N ARG A 104 -28.32 -30.02 -2.87
CA ARG A 104 -28.69 -28.63 -3.21
C ARG A 104 -27.93 -27.62 -2.36
N ARG A 105 -27.72 -27.90 -1.07
CA ARG A 105 -26.91 -27.03 -0.20
C ARG A 105 -25.47 -26.92 -0.67
N SER A 106 -24.83 -28.03 -1.06
CA SER A 106 -23.44 -28.00 -1.56
C SER A 106 -23.34 -27.20 -2.86
N SER A 107 -24.29 -27.39 -3.78
CA SER A 107 -24.36 -26.63 -5.04
C SER A 107 -24.55 -25.13 -4.79
N PHE A 108 -25.43 -24.76 -3.85
CA PHE A 108 -25.63 -23.38 -3.43
C PHE A 108 -24.34 -22.77 -2.85
N MET A 109 -23.64 -23.49 -1.96
CA MET A 109 -22.37 -23.01 -1.39
C MET A 109 -21.29 -22.80 -2.46
N SER A 110 -21.21 -23.68 -3.45
CA SER A 110 -20.30 -23.50 -4.60
C SER A 110 -20.63 -22.24 -5.40
N LEU A 111 -21.93 -21.99 -5.63
CA LEU A 111 -22.38 -20.78 -6.34
C LEU A 111 -22.08 -19.52 -5.53
N VAL A 112 -22.41 -19.50 -4.23
CA VAL A 112 -22.10 -18.39 -3.33
C VAL A 112 -20.60 -18.13 -3.29
N GLY A 113 -19.78 -19.17 -3.18
CA GLY A 113 -18.32 -19.05 -3.21
C GLY A 113 -17.80 -18.45 -4.53
N THR A 114 -18.36 -18.91 -5.66
CA THR A 114 -17.98 -18.40 -6.99
C THR A 114 -18.36 -16.92 -7.16
N VAL A 115 -19.58 -16.55 -6.80
CA VAL A 115 -20.05 -15.15 -6.85
C VAL A 115 -19.23 -14.28 -5.89
N SER A 116 -18.91 -14.79 -4.69
CA SER A 116 -18.07 -14.08 -3.72
C SER A 116 -16.68 -13.81 -4.27
N ALA A 117 -16.06 -14.82 -4.91
CA ALA A 117 -14.75 -14.67 -5.52
C ALA A 117 -14.78 -13.61 -6.64
N ILE A 118 -15.77 -13.68 -7.54
CA ILE A 118 -15.93 -12.71 -8.62
C ILE A 118 -16.08 -11.29 -8.05
N LEU A 119 -17.02 -11.08 -7.12
CA LEU A 119 -17.23 -9.77 -6.49
C LEU A 119 -15.97 -9.24 -5.80
N PHE A 120 -15.27 -10.10 -5.06
CA PHE A 120 -14.02 -9.74 -4.39
C PHE A 120 -12.94 -9.31 -5.39
N PHE A 121 -12.75 -10.07 -6.48
CA PHE A 121 -11.79 -9.70 -7.52
C PHE A 121 -12.19 -8.42 -8.26
N THR A 122 -13.49 -8.20 -8.51
CA THR A 122 -13.98 -6.95 -9.10
C THR A 122 -13.68 -5.75 -8.18
N VAL A 123 -13.94 -5.87 -6.87
CA VAL A 123 -13.61 -4.82 -5.89
C VAL A 123 -12.10 -4.60 -5.81
N CYS A 124 -11.31 -5.67 -5.78
CA CYS A 124 -9.86 -5.59 -5.80
C CYS A 124 -9.34 -4.90 -7.06
N ALA A 125 -9.85 -5.25 -8.23
CA ALA A 125 -9.49 -4.62 -9.51
C ALA A 125 -9.85 -3.12 -9.53
N ALA A 126 -11.05 -2.76 -9.05
CA ALA A 126 -11.45 -1.37 -8.93
C ALA A 126 -10.53 -0.57 -7.98
N ARG A 127 -10.07 -1.20 -6.90
CA ARG A 127 -9.14 -0.61 -5.92
C ARG A 127 -7.66 -0.77 -6.25
N LEU A 128 -7.33 -1.40 -7.38
CA LEU A 128 -5.94 -1.62 -7.79
C LEU A 128 -5.24 -0.29 -8.09
N ARG A 129 -5.96 0.69 -8.62
CA ARG A 129 -5.44 2.06 -8.84
C ARG A 129 -5.04 2.73 -7.52
N SER A 130 -5.81 2.54 -6.45
CA SER A 130 -5.47 3.06 -5.12
C SER A 130 -4.19 2.41 -4.58
N LEU A 131 -3.95 1.14 -4.91
CA LEU A 131 -2.72 0.43 -4.53
C LEU A 131 -1.51 0.95 -5.32
N LEU A 132 -1.65 1.07 -6.65
CA LEU A 132 -0.59 1.55 -7.55
C LEU A 132 -0.18 3.00 -7.26
N ALA A 133 -1.13 3.88 -6.93
CA ALA A 133 -0.87 5.27 -6.58
C ALA A 133 0.08 5.44 -5.37
N ILE A 134 0.08 4.49 -4.44
CA ILE A 134 0.96 4.50 -3.26
C ILE A 134 2.38 4.09 -3.64
N PHE A 135 2.53 3.10 -4.54
CA PHE A 135 3.84 2.67 -5.01
C PHE A 135 4.50 3.70 -5.94
N SER A 136 3.72 4.46 -6.72
CA SER A 136 4.25 5.50 -7.61
C SER A 136 4.89 6.69 -6.88
N LEU A 137 4.47 6.99 -5.63
CA LEU A 137 5.08 8.05 -4.81
C LEU A 137 6.47 7.68 -4.28
N SER A 138 6.84 6.40 -4.38
CA SER A 138 8.14 5.90 -3.92
C SER A 138 9.19 5.82 -5.04
N ALA A 139 8.84 6.21 -6.27
CA ALA A 139 9.82 6.40 -7.33
C ALA A 139 10.73 7.58 -6.94
N PRO A 140 12.05 7.37 -6.72
CA PRO A 140 12.93 8.47 -6.36
C PRO A 140 12.93 9.46 -7.53
N ALA A 141 12.50 10.69 -7.26
CA ALA A 141 12.68 11.79 -8.18
C ALA A 141 14.14 11.76 -8.63
N GLY A 142 14.34 11.45 -9.92
CA GLY A 142 15.62 11.50 -10.58
C GLY A 142 16.25 12.84 -10.21
N LYS A 143 17.41 12.77 -9.59
CA LYS A 143 18.16 13.94 -9.17
C LYS A 143 18.70 14.59 -10.42
N ASP A 144 17.87 15.40 -11.05
CA ASP A 144 18.26 16.38 -12.04
C ASP A 144 19.17 17.37 -11.28
N ARG A 145 20.48 17.15 -11.39
CA ARG A 145 21.49 18.11 -10.98
C ARG A 145 21.76 19.03 -12.19
N PRO A 146 21.86 20.34 -11.96
CA PRO A 146 21.95 21.37 -13.00
C PRO A 146 23.21 21.25 -13.85
#